data_AF-A0A844M3Z3-F1
#
_entry.id   AF-A0A844M3Z3-F1
#
_cell.length_a   1.000
_cell.length_b   1.000
_cell.length_c   1.000
_cell.angle_alpha   90.00
_cell.angle_beta   90.00
_cell.angle_gamma   90.00
#
_symmetry.space_group_name_H-M   'P 1'
#
loop_
_entity.id
_entity.type
_entity.pdbx_description
1 polymer ?
#
loop_
_entity_poly.entity_id
_entity_poly.type
_entity_poly.pdbx_seq_one_letter_code
_entity_poly.pdbx_strand_id
1 'polypeptide(L)' 'MLKEQKQEAFYTQGGETVLAQLESSQEGLSSEQAQERLETFGRNELDEGEKRSLVMKFLDQFKDLMIIILIAAAALS' A
#
# COMPACT_ATOMS: atom_id res chain seq x y z
N MET A 1 13.06 -7.72 2.16
CA MET A 1 12.03 -7.60 1.10
C MET A 1 10.84 -8.43 1.54
N LEU A 2 9.63 -7.88 1.43
CA LEU A 2 8.41 -8.62 1.73
C LEU A 2 8.23 -9.74 0.70
N LYS A 3 7.82 -10.94 1.13
CA LYS A 3 7.50 -12.02 0.18
C LYS A 3 6.17 -11.72 -0.49
N GLU A 4 6.08 -11.98 -1.79
CA GLU A 4 4.80 -11.97 -2.49
C GLU A 4 3.92 -13.13 -2.01
N GLN A 5 2.62 -12.88 -1.86
CA GLN A 5 1.64 -13.91 -1.52
C GLN A 5 1.36 -14.80 -2.75
N LYS A 6 1.13 -16.09 -2.53
CA LYS A 6 0.75 -17.04 -3.60
C LYS A 6 -0.56 -16.57 -4.24
N GLN A 7 -0.56 -16.33 -5.54
CA GLN A 7 -1.75 -15.98 -6.33
C GLN A 7 -2.25 -17.22 -7.08
N GLU A 8 -3.04 -18.04 -6.39
CA GLU A 8 -3.68 -19.23 -6.94
C GLU A 8 -5.21 -19.17 -6.78
N ALA A 9 -5.93 -19.94 -7.60
CA ALA A 9 -7.38 -20.05 -7.52
C ALA A 9 -7.82 -20.96 -6.35
N PHE A 10 -7.51 -20.57 -5.10
CA PHE A 10 -7.77 -21.37 -3.89
C PHE A 10 -9.24 -21.80 -3.75
N TYR A 11 -10.18 -21.00 -4.24
CA TYR A 11 -11.62 -21.31 -4.23
C TYR A 11 -12.01 -22.54 -5.05
N THR A 12 -11.11 -23.06 -5.90
CA THR A 12 -11.31 -24.28 -6.69
C THR A 12 -10.71 -25.54 -6.05
N GLN A 13 -9.96 -25.38 -4.96
CA GLN A 13 -9.20 -26.45 -4.32
C GLN A 13 -9.92 -26.98 -3.07
N GLY A 14 -9.59 -28.21 -2.66
CA GLY A 14 -10.10 -28.80 -1.41
C GLY A 14 -9.45 -28.18 -0.17
N GLY A 15 -10.20 -28.07 0.93
CA GLY A 15 -9.74 -27.41 2.16
C GLY A 15 -8.42 -27.96 2.71
N GLU A 16 -8.27 -29.28 2.76
CA GLU A 16 -7.03 -29.95 3.20
C GLU A 16 -5.82 -29.59 2.32
N THR A 17 -6.04 -29.47 1.00
CA THR A 17 -4.99 -29.05 0.05
C THR A 17 -4.55 -27.61 0.31
N VAL A 18 -5.51 -26.72 0.53
CA VAL A 18 -5.23 -25.29 0.82
C VAL A 18 -4.51 -25.15 2.16
N LEU A 19 -4.93 -25.88 3.20
CA LEU A 19 -4.28 -25.89 4.51
C LEU A 19 -2.83 -26.37 4.42
N ALA A 20 -2.57 -27.44 3.67
CA ALA A 20 -1.20 -27.92 3.44
C ALA A 20 -0.35 -26.90 2.66
N GLN A 21 -0.90 -26.27 1.61
CA GLN A 21 -0.18 -25.28 0.80
C GLN A 21 0.13 -23.98 1.54
N LEU A 22 -0.72 -23.61 2.50
CA LEU A 22 -0.58 -22.42 3.35
C LEU A 22 0.07 -22.75 4.70
N GLU A 23 0.53 -23.98 4.90
CA GLU A 23 1.16 -24.46 6.13
C GLU A 23 0.34 -24.08 7.37
N SER A 24 -0.97 -24.30 7.31
CA SER A 24 -1.93 -23.98 8.36
C SER A 24 -2.70 -25.24 8.77
N SER A 25 -3.34 -25.20 9.94
CA SER A 25 -4.26 -26.27 10.36
C SER A 25 -5.70 -25.75 10.47
N GLN A 26 -6.64 -26.67 10.75
CA GLN A 26 -8.04 -26.32 10.99
C GLN A 26 -8.21 -25.49 12.27
N GLU A 27 -7.30 -25.66 13.24
CA GLU A 27 -7.24 -24.92 14.50
C GLU A 27 -6.58 -23.53 14.33
N GLY A 28 -6.01 -23.25 13.15
CA GLY A 28 -5.39 -21.98 12.80
C GLY A 28 -3.87 -21.99 12.93
N LEU A 29 -3.30 -20.80 13.17
CA LEU A 29 -1.86 -20.59 13.33
C LEU A 29 -1.51 -20.38 14.80
N SER A 30 -0.31 -20.79 15.19
CA SER A 30 0.26 -20.38 16.47
C SER A 30 0.61 -18.89 16.46
N SER A 31 0.72 -18.29 17.65
CA SER A 31 1.14 -16.88 17.77
C SER A 31 2.52 -16.61 17.15
N GLU A 32 3.43 -17.59 17.23
CA GLU A 32 4.76 -17.50 16.65
C GLU A 32 4.71 -17.52 15.12
N GLN A 33 3.93 -18.43 14.53
CA GLN A 33 3.71 -18.49 13.08
C GLN A 33 3.02 -17.23 12.55
N ALA A 34 2.06 -16.69 13.29
CA ALA A 34 1.39 -15.45 12.93
C ALA A 34 2.36 -14.26 12.91
N GLN A 35 3.25 -14.17 13.92
CA GLN A 35 4.27 -13.14 14.00
C GLN A 35 5.31 -13.26 12.88
N GLU A 36 5.81 -14.46 12.60
CA GLU A 36 6.76 -14.70 11.51
C GLU A 36 6.17 -14.31 10.14
N ARG A 37 4.89 -14.63 9.92
CA ARG A 37 4.17 -14.22 8.70
C ARG A 37 4.00 -12.71 8.62
N LEU A 38 3.72 -12.04 9.73
CA LEU A 38 3.59 -10.59 9.76
C LEU A 38 4.90 -9.89 9.37
N GLU A 39 6.04 -10.41 9.83
CA GLU A 39 7.37 -9.90 9.46
C GLU A 39 7.74 -10.21 8.01
N THR A 40 7.27 -11.34 7.48
CA THR A 40 7.59 -11.82 6.14
C THR A 40 6.72 -11.18 5.04
N PHE A 41 5.41 -11.07 5.26
CA PHE A 41 4.44 -10.59 4.29
C PHE A 41 4.01 -9.14 4.54
N GLY A 42 4.26 -8.62 5.75
CA GLY A 42 3.80 -7.30 6.15
C GLY A 42 2.35 -7.31 6.63
N ARG A 43 1.87 -6.13 6.99
CA ARG A 43 0.49 -5.92 7.43
C ARG A 43 -0.45 -6.06 6.24
N ASN A 44 -1.63 -6.63 6.47
CA ASN A 44 -2.70 -6.64 5.48
C ASN A 44 -3.37 -5.26 5.42
N GLU A 45 -2.66 -4.29 4.89
CA GLU A 45 -3.11 -2.92 4.69
C GLU A 45 -2.79 -2.47 3.27
N LEU A 46 -3.69 -1.66 2.70
CA LEU A 46 -3.46 -1.07 1.39
C LEU A 46 -2.42 0.03 1.53
N ASP A 47 -1.52 0.13 0.56
CA ASP A 47 -0.57 1.24 0.51
C ASP A 47 -1.35 2.56 0.36
N GLU A 48 -1.31 3.36 1.41
CA GLU A 48 -1.81 4.73 1.37
C GLU A 48 -0.82 5.55 0.56
N GLY A 49 -1.03 5.56 -0.76
CA GLY A 49 -0.14 6.24 -1.71
C GLY A 49 0.26 7.63 -1.25
N GLU A 50 1.46 8.05 -1.67
CA GLU A 50 2.17 9.27 -1.24
C GLU A 50 1.26 10.43 -0.83
N LYS A 51 1.16 10.66 0.49
CA LYS A 51 0.42 11.79 1.04
C LYS A 51 1.17 13.08 0.69
N ARG A 52 0.68 13.81 -0.32
CA ARG A 52 1.19 15.16 -0.60
C ARG A 52 0.98 16.05 0.61
N SER A 53 2.08 16.60 1.15
CA SER A 53 2.04 17.52 2.27
C SER A 53 1.23 18.79 1.93
N LEU A 54 0.69 19.45 2.95
CA LEU A 54 -0.08 20.70 2.76
C LEU A 54 0.78 21.79 2.09
N VAL A 55 2.07 21.87 2.44
CA VAL A 55 3.04 22.79 1.82
C VAL A 55 3.26 22.44 0.34
N MET A 56 3.41 21.14 0.02
CA MET A 56 3.54 20.69 -1.36
C MET A 56 2.31 21.06 -2.19
N LYS A 57 1.10 20.87 -1.64
CA LYS A 57 -0.16 21.25 -2.29
C LYS A 57 -0.28 22.76 -2.51
N PHE A 58 0.17 23.58 -1.55
CA PHE A 58 0.20 25.04 -1.68
C PHE A 58 1.16 25.49 -2.78
N LEU A 59 2.38 24.96 -2.81
CA LEU A 59 3.37 25.29 -3.85
C LEU A 59 2.94 24.83 -5.24
N ASP A 60 2.18 23.73 -5.35
CA ASP A 60 1.65 23.26 -6.64
C ASP A 60 0.69 24.29 -7.28
N GLN A 61 -0.02 25.10 -6.48
CA GLN A 61 -0.89 26.15 -7.00
C GLN A 61 -0.09 27.25 -7.72
N PHE A 62 1.11 27.59 -7.25
CA PHE A 62 1.96 28.60 -7.91
C PHE A 62 2.52 28.15 -9.26
N LYS A 63 2.46 26.85 -9.57
CA LYS A 63 2.83 26.33 -10.90
C LYS A 63 1.73 26.51 -11.94
N ASP A 64 0.55 27.00 -11.54
CA ASP A 64 -0.52 27.31 -12.47
C ASP A 64 -0.15 28.51 -13.36
N LEU A 65 -0.36 28.36 -14.68
CA LEU A 65 0.01 29.38 -15.66
C LEU A 65 -0.68 30.72 -15.41
N MET A 66 -1.95 30.71 -14.98
CA MET A 66 -2.70 31.94 -14.68
C MET A 66 -2.05 32.68 -13.49
N ILE A 67 -1.65 31.95 -12.44
CA ILE A 67 -0.97 32.53 -11.29
C ILE A 67 0.38 33.13 -11.68
N ILE A 68 1.16 32.43 -12.52
CA ILE A 68 2.45 32.93 -13.01
C ILE A 68 2.27 34.26 -13.78
N ILE A 69 1.25 34.36 -14.64
CA ILE A 69 0.94 35.60 -15.37
C ILE A 69 0.59 36.73 -14.39
N LEU A 70 -0.23 36.45 -13.38
CA LEU A 70 -0.61 37.44 -12.36
C LEU A 70 0.61 37.94 -11.56
N ILE A 71 1.52 37.04 -11.19
CA ILE A 71 2.76 37.39 -10.49
C ILE A 71 3.65 38.26 -11.41
N ALA A 72 3.78 37.92 -12.69
CA ALA A 72 4.55 38.72 -13.64
C ALA A 72 3.94 40.11 -13.83
N ALA A 73 2.62 40.21 -13.96
CA ALA A 73 1.91 41.48 -14.06
C ALA A 73 2.10 42.34 -12.80
N ALA A 74 1.99 41.74 -11.61
CA ALA A 74 2.20 42.43 -10.33
C ALA A 74 3.65 42.90 -10.17
N ALA A 75 4.65 42.14 -10.65
CA ALA A 75 6.05 42.52 -10.57
C ALA A 75 6.43 43.66 -11.53
N LEU A 76 5.67 43.84 -12.61
CA LEU A 76 5.86 44.92 -13.58
C LEU A 76 5.07 46.19 -13.24
N SER A 77 4.13 46.13 -12.29
CA SER A 77 3.30 47.25 -11.82
C SER A 77 3.96 48.03 -10.70
#